data_AF-A0A6G0R6H1-F1
#
_entry.id   AF-A0A6G0R6H1-F1
#
_cell.length_a   1.000
_cell.length_b   1.000
_cell.length_c   1.000
_cell.angle_alpha   90.00
_cell.angle_beta   90.00
_cell.angle_gamma   90.00
#
_symmetry.space_group_name_H-M   'P 1'
#
loop_
_entity.id
_entity.type
_entity.pdbx_description
1 polymer ?
#
loop_
_entity_poly.entity_id
_entity_poly.type
_entity_poly.pdbx_seq_one_letter_code
_entity_poly.pdbx_strand_id
1 'polypeptide(L)'
;MVKAATRQGCSTRPEYSTACLRRKFTLQDSKPVIHIRMVRRFVGAGTAFRQIYRYVAEHSGKPVIFKDVRNMIQDIQNEVKQECVEERVRSLLDEFRAEESGNVARICKNSDSVATCIVFQTTGMPKMFSLFPEVLLVDSTHKTNDLRYKLFSFMITDAYGKGQFAQHALVDQETDANMELAVEAFQENNKDWAKVAVIMVDKDLTEIGVLEKKFPNARVLLCRFHVLKWFRQIRTDDRFALSRVLQNEMLLRIKQMVYSKSASDYEAARDELFDMLEESLKPNATKDRSKLNDSNTPHLGNNTNNRIESGWSKMKPELNADTPLDQCIETVLTLQMFKEKEFERHTNVVGEVIHAEYDAEMAAVLTASSPYVAGLIFPEYAYATKVSTLFYTRKNVRECFASATMVLVALNTP
;
A
#
# COMPACT_ATOMS: atom_id res chain seq x y z
N MET A 1 -47.19 55.52 16.07
CA MET A 1 -46.06 56.10 15.32
C MET A 1 -44.78 55.37 15.71
N VAL A 2 -44.20 54.65 14.74
CA VAL A 2 -42.76 54.50 14.42
C VAL A 2 -41.73 54.46 15.59
N LYS A 3 -41.07 53.28 15.72
CA LYS A 3 -39.60 52.97 15.79
C LYS A 3 -38.66 53.91 16.59
N ALA A 4 -37.56 53.49 17.20
CA ALA A 4 -36.83 52.22 17.35
C ALA A 4 -35.68 52.40 18.36
N ALA A 5 -35.23 51.27 18.91
CA ALA A 5 -33.87 50.86 19.28
C ALA A 5 -32.96 51.77 20.14
N THR A 6 -32.51 51.20 21.28
CA THR A 6 -31.07 50.99 21.52
C THR A 6 -30.82 49.88 22.55
N ARG A 7 -29.91 48.95 22.23
CA ARG A 7 -29.28 47.94 23.11
C ARG A 7 -27.92 48.46 23.56
N GLN A 8 -27.59 48.31 24.85
CA GLN A 8 -26.26 48.07 25.46
C GLN A 8 -26.50 48.09 26.99
N GLY A 9 -26.06 47.14 27.83
CA GLY A 9 -25.25 45.95 27.68
C GLY A 9 -25.18 45.18 29.01
N CYS A 10 -24.18 44.29 29.09
CA CYS A 10 -23.72 43.52 30.26
C CYS A 10 -24.50 42.24 30.61
N SER A 11 -23.99 41.10 30.13
CA SER A 11 -24.21 39.77 30.72
C SER A 11 -22.85 39.09 30.83
N THR A 12 -22.46 38.80 32.06
CA THR A 12 -21.21 38.17 32.47
C THR A 12 -21.20 36.69 32.07
N ARG A 13 -20.08 36.23 31.52
CA ARG A 13 -19.79 34.81 31.26
C ARG A 13 -19.55 34.07 32.59
N PRO A 14 -19.95 32.80 32.76
CA PRO A 14 -19.42 31.97 33.82
C PRO A 14 -18.03 31.46 33.43
N GLU A 15 -17.06 31.68 34.32
CA GLU A 15 -15.75 31.04 34.31
C GLU A 15 -15.92 29.53 34.55
N TYR A 16 -15.35 28.71 33.67
CA TYR A 16 -15.26 27.26 33.88
C TYR A 16 -14.21 26.99 34.97
N SER A 17 -14.69 26.64 36.16
CA SER A 17 -13.89 26.17 37.29
C SER A 17 -13.15 24.88 36.95
N THR A 18 -11.83 24.92 37.01
CA THR A 18 -10.87 23.81 36.88
C THR A 18 -10.80 22.92 38.12
N ALA A 19 -11.91 22.68 38.81
CA ALA A 19 -11.94 21.97 40.08
C ALA A 19 -12.86 20.73 40.09
N CYS A 20 -12.47 19.69 39.35
CA CYS A 20 -12.74 18.30 39.79
C CYS A 20 -11.76 17.36 39.06
N LEU A 21 -11.27 16.33 39.75
CA LEU A 21 -10.30 15.30 39.30
C LEU A 21 -8.80 15.56 39.54
N ARG A 22 -8.43 16.18 40.66
CA ARG A 22 -7.13 15.89 41.32
C ARG A 22 -7.36 15.28 42.70
N ARG A 23 -7.55 13.96 42.75
CA ARG A 23 -7.22 13.17 43.94
C ARG A 23 -5.97 12.33 43.64
N LYS A 24 -4.93 12.60 44.41
CA LYS A 24 -3.61 11.99 44.42
C LYS A 24 -3.72 10.46 44.54
N PHE A 25 -2.98 9.71 43.73
CA PHE A 25 -2.56 8.34 44.06
C PHE A 25 -1.04 8.32 44.13
N THR A 26 -0.54 8.02 45.32
CA THR A 26 0.85 7.72 45.65
C THR A 26 1.19 6.32 45.17
N LEU A 27 2.34 6.16 44.52
CA LEU A 27 2.92 4.88 44.11
C LEU A 27 3.46 4.14 45.33
N GLN A 28 2.93 2.94 45.60
CA GLN A 28 3.65 1.85 46.26
C GLN A 28 2.98 0.49 45.97
N ASP A 29 3.83 -0.46 45.58
CA ASP A 29 3.71 -1.92 45.47
C ASP A 29 2.69 -2.58 44.51
N SER A 30 3.27 -3.06 43.40
CA SER A 30 2.94 -4.19 42.53
C SER A 30 1.67 -5.04 42.84
N LYS A 31 0.59 -4.82 42.07
CA LYS A 31 -0.50 -5.76 41.69
C LYS A 31 -1.36 -5.16 40.54
N PRO A 32 -2.14 -5.97 39.78
CA PRO A 32 -2.33 -5.75 38.35
C PRO A 32 -3.21 -4.54 38.06
N VAL A 33 -2.66 -3.64 37.26
CA VAL A 33 -3.40 -2.54 36.64
C VAL A 33 -4.33 -3.20 35.62
N ILE A 34 -5.65 -3.05 35.78
CA ILE A 34 -6.59 -3.35 34.69
C ILE A 34 -6.03 -2.63 33.46
N HIS A 35 -5.71 -3.37 32.38
CA HIS A 35 -5.38 -2.71 31.12
C HIS A 35 -6.67 -2.09 30.59
N ILE A 36 -7.02 -0.90 31.09
CA ILE A 36 -8.19 -0.12 30.68
C ILE A 36 -8.18 0.08 29.16
N ARG A 37 -6.97 0.12 28.57
CA ARG A 37 -6.69 0.06 27.13
C ARG A 37 -7.34 -1.14 26.42
N MET A 38 -7.22 -2.34 26.98
CA MET A 38 -7.83 -3.56 26.42
C MET A 38 -9.37 -3.55 26.57
N VAL A 39 -9.87 -2.98 27.66
CA VAL A 39 -11.32 -2.81 27.85
C VAL A 39 -11.88 -1.83 26.83
N ARG A 40 -11.19 -0.71 26.56
CA ARG A 40 -11.55 0.24 25.51
C ARG A 40 -11.61 -0.43 24.13
N ARG A 41 -10.63 -1.27 23.78
CA ARG A 41 -10.66 -2.08 22.55
C ARG A 41 -11.86 -3.01 22.47
N PHE A 42 -12.17 -3.73 23.56
CA PHE A 42 -13.34 -4.60 23.57
C PHE A 42 -14.65 -3.83 23.40
N VAL A 43 -14.76 -2.66 24.02
CA VAL A 43 -15.93 -1.79 23.87
C VAL A 43 -16.05 -1.26 22.43
N GLY A 44 -14.94 -0.79 21.85
CA GLY A 44 -14.88 -0.33 20.46
C GLY A 44 -15.24 -1.42 19.45
N ALA A 45 -14.78 -2.65 19.66
CA ALA A 45 -15.08 -3.81 18.82
C ALA A 45 -16.50 -4.41 19.03
N GLY A 46 -17.35 -3.79 19.87
CA GLY A 46 -18.70 -4.32 20.15
C GLY A 46 -18.69 -5.69 20.86
N THR A 47 -17.62 -6.01 21.57
CA THR A 47 -17.40 -7.31 22.22
C THR A 47 -18.52 -7.59 23.23
N ALA A 48 -18.98 -8.85 23.28
CA ALA A 48 -20.08 -9.24 24.17
C ALA A 48 -19.73 -8.95 25.64
N PHE A 49 -20.66 -8.34 26.37
CA PHE A 49 -20.50 -7.94 27.78
C PHE A 49 -19.86 -9.02 28.67
N ARG A 50 -20.23 -10.29 28.46
CA ARG A 50 -19.74 -11.42 29.25
C ARG A 50 -18.23 -11.67 29.08
N GLN A 51 -17.68 -11.37 27.90
CA GLN A 51 -16.24 -11.47 27.62
C GLN A 51 -15.49 -10.30 28.27
N ILE A 52 -16.02 -9.08 28.17
CA ILE A 52 -15.47 -7.89 28.83
C ILE A 52 -15.45 -8.08 30.34
N TYR A 53 -16.57 -8.55 30.92
CA TYR A 53 -16.68 -8.84 32.34
C TYR A 53 -15.65 -9.88 32.79
N ARG A 54 -15.49 -10.97 32.03
CA ARG A 54 -14.51 -12.01 32.34
C ARG A 54 -13.08 -11.46 32.37
N TYR A 55 -12.71 -10.69 31.35
CA TYR A 55 -11.40 -10.06 31.30
C TYR A 55 -11.15 -9.14 32.51
N VAL A 56 -12.10 -8.27 32.84
CA VAL A 56 -11.98 -7.36 33.98
C VAL A 56 -11.92 -8.13 35.31
N ALA A 57 -12.71 -9.20 35.45
CA ALA A 57 -12.68 -10.07 36.63
C ALA A 57 -11.33 -10.78 36.81
N GLU A 58 -10.73 -11.27 35.71
CA GLU A 58 -9.45 -11.98 35.72
C GLU A 58 -8.25 -11.05 35.97
N HIS A 59 -8.30 -9.80 35.49
CA HIS A 59 -7.13 -8.90 35.45
C HIS A 59 -7.17 -7.76 36.46
N SER A 60 -8.30 -7.51 37.14
CA SER A 60 -8.42 -6.39 38.09
C SER A 60 -7.83 -6.66 39.47
N GLY A 61 -7.65 -7.93 39.84
CA GLY A 61 -7.25 -8.32 41.20
C GLY A 61 -8.24 -7.90 42.29
N LYS A 62 -9.47 -7.50 41.93
CA LYS A 62 -10.52 -7.01 42.85
C LYS A 62 -11.84 -7.77 42.61
N PRO A 63 -12.75 -7.83 43.59
CA PRO A 63 -14.10 -8.33 43.35
C PRO A 63 -14.82 -7.46 42.32
N VAL A 64 -15.20 -8.04 41.18
CA VAL A 64 -15.84 -7.32 40.06
C VAL A 64 -17.33 -7.62 40.03
N ILE A 65 -18.15 -6.58 40.19
CA ILE A 65 -19.60 -6.68 40.03
C ILE A 65 -20.04 -6.24 38.64
N PHE A 66 -21.09 -6.88 38.11
CA PHE A 66 -21.60 -6.60 36.77
C PHE A 66 -21.98 -5.13 36.54
N LYS A 67 -22.47 -4.44 37.58
CA LYS A 67 -22.86 -3.03 37.51
C LYS A 67 -21.66 -2.13 37.19
N ASP A 68 -20.51 -2.39 37.81
CA ASP A 68 -19.30 -1.59 37.61
C ASP A 68 -18.75 -1.76 36.20
N VAL A 69 -18.78 -2.98 35.65
CA VAL A 69 -18.37 -3.21 34.25
C VAL A 69 -19.36 -2.56 33.28
N ARG A 70 -20.66 -2.58 33.56
CA ARG A 70 -21.65 -1.87 32.72
C ARG A 70 -21.44 -0.36 32.76
N ASN A 71 -21.21 0.21 33.93
CA ASN A 71 -20.90 1.64 34.07
C ASN A 71 -19.61 1.97 33.33
N MET A 72 -18.56 1.16 33.49
CA MET A 72 -17.28 1.34 32.77
C MET A 72 -17.46 1.29 31.25
N ILE A 73 -18.24 0.32 30.73
CA ILE A 73 -18.56 0.24 29.30
C ILE A 73 -19.35 1.48 28.87
N GLN A 74 -20.34 1.91 29.66
CA GLN A 74 -21.15 3.08 29.36
C GLN A 74 -20.34 4.37 29.39
N ASP A 75 -19.44 4.52 30.35
CA ASP A 75 -18.54 5.66 30.50
C ASP A 75 -17.57 5.70 29.32
N ILE A 76 -16.95 4.57 28.95
CA ILE A 76 -16.10 4.47 27.74
C ILE A 76 -16.92 4.82 26.49
N GLN A 77 -18.13 4.29 26.35
CA GLN A 77 -19.01 4.61 25.22
C GLN A 77 -19.40 6.10 25.19
N ASN A 78 -19.60 6.72 26.35
CA ASN A 78 -19.93 8.13 26.46
C ASN A 78 -18.72 9.03 26.19
N GLU A 79 -17.53 8.64 26.66
CA GLU A 79 -16.24 9.29 26.35
C GLU A 79 -15.96 9.24 24.85
N VAL A 80 -16.05 8.06 24.23
CA VAL A 80 -15.85 7.89 22.78
C VAL A 80 -16.89 8.68 21.96
N LYS A 81 -18.11 8.82 22.47
CA LYS A 81 -19.15 9.67 21.85
C LYS A 81 -18.90 11.17 22.01
N GLN A 82 -18.12 11.60 23.00
CA GLN A 82 -17.82 13.01 23.26
C GLN A 82 -16.47 13.45 22.69
N GLU A 83 -15.49 12.56 22.57
CA GLU A 83 -14.20 12.85 21.96
C GLU A 83 -14.35 13.15 20.46
N CYS A 84 -13.74 14.26 20.02
CA CYS A 84 -13.75 14.60 18.61
C CYS A 84 -12.91 13.61 17.80
N VAL A 85 -13.21 13.46 16.50
CA VAL A 85 -12.49 12.52 15.62
C VAL A 85 -10.96 12.76 15.66
N GLU A 86 -10.54 14.02 15.73
CA GLU A 86 -9.13 14.38 15.82
C GLU A 86 -8.45 13.80 17.07
N GLU A 87 -9.12 13.83 18.23
CA GLU A 87 -8.60 13.28 19.48
C GLU A 87 -8.52 11.75 19.43
N ARG A 88 -9.54 11.09 18.88
CA ARG A 88 -9.53 9.63 18.74
C ARG A 88 -8.42 9.15 17.80
N VAL A 89 -8.26 9.80 16.64
CA VAL A 89 -7.18 9.49 15.69
C VAL A 89 -5.81 9.75 16.31
N ARG A 90 -5.63 10.88 17.00
CA ARG A 90 -4.35 11.20 17.66
C ARG A 90 -4.00 10.18 18.73
N SER A 91 -4.95 9.86 19.61
CA SER A 91 -4.78 8.85 20.66
C SER A 91 -4.42 7.49 20.06
N LEU A 92 -5.12 7.05 19.01
CA LEU A 92 -4.84 5.80 18.29
C LEU A 92 -3.41 5.76 17.73
N LEU A 93 -2.95 6.85 17.08
CA LEU A 93 -1.62 6.92 16.49
C LEU A 93 -0.50 7.06 17.53
N ASP A 94 -0.75 7.78 18.64
CA ASP A 94 0.15 7.83 19.80
C ASP A 94 0.34 6.43 20.41
N GLU A 95 -0.79 5.74 20.59
CA GLU A 95 -0.84 4.37 21.07
C GLU A 95 -0.09 3.39 20.17
N PHE A 96 -0.29 3.50 18.87
CA PHE A 96 0.39 2.68 17.86
C PHE A 96 1.91 2.90 17.89
N ARG A 97 2.36 4.15 17.99
CA ARG A 97 3.80 4.49 18.12
C ARG A 97 4.41 3.96 19.43
N ALA A 98 3.63 3.96 20.51
CA ALA A 98 4.09 3.47 21.81
C ALA A 98 4.15 1.94 21.92
N GLU A 99 3.44 1.20 21.05
CA GLU A 99 3.43 -0.27 21.06
C GLU A 99 4.76 -0.88 20.62
N GLU A 100 5.39 -0.31 19.60
CA GLU A 100 6.67 -0.79 19.09
C GLU A 100 7.51 0.39 18.58
N SER A 101 8.77 0.46 18.97
CA SER A 101 9.64 1.63 18.72
C SER A 101 9.90 1.92 17.23
N GLY A 102 9.65 0.97 16.33
CA GLY A 102 9.79 1.17 14.90
C GLY A 102 8.48 1.56 14.19
N ASN A 103 7.36 1.67 14.92
CA ASN A 103 6.10 2.11 14.35
C ASN A 103 6.16 3.62 14.08
N VAL A 104 5.79 4.02 12.88
CA VAL A 104 5.78 5.42 12.46
C VAL A 104 4.35 5.85 12.16
N ALA A 105 3.95 7.00 12.70
CA ALA A 105 2.71 7.66 12.32
C ALA A 105 2.90 9.18 12.27
N ARG A 106 2.37 9.81 11.21
CA ARG A 106 2.51 11.25 10.93
C ARG A 106 1.19 11.81 10.45
N ILE A 107 0.76 12.93 11.05
CA ILE A 107 -0.38 13.72 10.59
C ILE A 107 0.17 15.00 9.96
N CYS A 108 0.02 15.14 8.65
CA CYS A 108 0.37 16.34 7.91
C CYS A 108 -0.87 17.24 7.80
N LYS A 109 -0.69 18.52 8.11
CA LYS A 109 -1.75 19.53 8.13
C LYS A 109 -1.46 20.64 7.12
N ASN A 110 -2.50 21.25 6.56
CA ASN A 110 -2.40 22.46 5.75
C ASN A 110 -2.32 23.74 6.63
N SER A 111 -2.32 24.91 5.99
CA SER A 111 -2.32 26.22 6.67
C SER A 111 -3.48 26.43 7.63
N ASP A 112 -4.62 25.80 7.35
CA ASP A 112 -5.85 25.91 8.14
C ASP A 112 -5.91 24.86 9.25
N SER A 113 -4.79 24.16 9.52
CA SER A 113 -4.67 23.08 10.50
C SER A 113 -5.55 21.86 10.21
N VAL A 114 -6.03 21.72 8.98
CA VAL A 114 -6.79 20.54 8.52
C VAL A 114 -5.79 19.46 8.14
N ALA A 115 -5.99 18.24 8.64
CA ALA A 115 -5.18 17.10 8.22
C ALA A 115 -5.41 16.83 6.72
N THR A 116 -4.35 16.74 5.93
CA THR A 116 -4.45 16.45 4.49
C THR A 116 -3.78 15.14 4.12
N CYS A 117 -2.89 14.64 4.98
CA CYS A 117 -2.28 13.33 4.81
C CYS A 117 -2.01 12.72 6.19
N ILE A 118 -2.45 11.47 6.40
CA ILE A 118 -2.16 10.71 7.61
C ILE A 118 -1.39 9.46 7.19
N VAL A 119 -0.10 9.41 7.50
CA VAL A 119 0.78 8.30 7.15
C VAL A 119 0.96 7.41 8.36
N PHE A 120 0.96 6.09 8.14
CA PHE A 120 1.29 5.12 9.16
C PHE A 120 2.01 3.90 8.57
N GLN A 121 3.03 3.44 9.29
CA GLN A 121 3.87 2.28 8.97
C GLN A 121 4.15 1.48 10.24
N THR A 122 3.97 0.16 10.16
CA THR A 122 4.42 -0.77 11.19
C THR A 122 5.95 -0.89 11.13
N THR A 123 6.54 -1.41 12.20
CA THR A 123 7.97 -1.76 12.23
C THR A 123 8.33 -2.82 11.19
N GLY A 124 7.39 -3.68 10.80
CA GLY A 124 7.59 -4.73 9.79
C GLY A 124 7.65 -4.21 8.35
N MET A 125 6.90 -3.14 8.04
CA MET A 125 6.80 -2.58 6.68
C MET A 125 8.16 -2.16 6.08
N PRO A 126 9.01 -1.34 6.73
CA PRO A 126 10.32 -1.00 6.18
C PRO A 126 11.28 -2.18 6.09
N LYS A 127 11.19 -3.14 7.02
CA LYS A 127 11.98 -4.39 6.97
C LYS A 127 11.63 -5.17 5.71
N MET A 128 10.34 -5.33 5.44
CA MET A 128 9.84 -6.00 4.25
C MET A 128 10.28 -5.30 2.97
N PHE A 129 10.18 -3.97 2.93
CA PHE A 129 10.63 -3.19 1.78
C PHE A 129 12.13 -3.36 1.52
N SER A 130 12.98 -3.37 2.56
CA SER A 130 14.43 -3.55 2.39
C SER A 130 14.85 -4.89 1.75
N LEU A 131 13.98 -5.92 1.84
CA LEU A 131 14.22 -7.22 1.22
C LEU A 131 13.86 -7.26 -0.26
N PHE A 132 12.91 -6.43 -0.70
CA PHE A 132 12.35 -6.44 -2.06
C PHE A 132 12.11 -5.03 -2.62
N PRO A 133 13.13 -4.15 -2.66
CA PRO A 133 12.95 -2.74 -2.97
C PRO A 133 12.77 -2.43 -4.46
N GLU A 134 13.07 -3.36 -5.36
CA GLU A 134 13.27 -3.08 -6.80
C GLU A 134 11.98 -2.67 -7.51
N VAL A 135 10.84 -3.25 -7.12
CA VAL A 135 9.54 -3.05 -7.77
C VAL A 135 8.50 -2.61 -6.75
N LEU A 136 7.96 -1.41 -6.97
CA LEU A 136 6.98 -0.77 -6.11
C LEU A 136 5.64 -0.65 -6.85
N LEU A 137 4.55 -1.08 -6.22
CA LEU A 137 3.19 -0.86 -6.69
C LEU A 137 2.61 0.30 -5.90
N VAL A 138 2.06 1.28 -6.59
CA VAL A 138 1.50 2.49 -5.98
C VAL A 138 0.13 2.75 -6.57
N ASP A 139 -0.87 2.83 -5.69
CA ASP A 139 -2.24 3.02 -6.08
C ASP A 139 -3.06 3.62 -4.91
N SER A 140 -4.28 4.08 -5.18
CA SER A 140 -5.21 4.58 -4.18
C SER A 140 -6.55 3.85 -4.24
N THR A 141 -7.28 3.83 -3.12
CA THR A 141 -8.65 3.33 -3.11
C THR A 141 -9.59 4.23 -2.30
N HIS A 142 -10.85 4.28 -2.72
CA HIS A 142 -11.87 5.17 -2.16
C HIS A 142 -12.94 4.38 -1.38
N LYS A 143 -13.85 5.09 -0.70
CA LYS A 143 -14.95 4.52 0.12
C LYS A 143 -14.45 3.63 1.27
N THR A 144 -13.44 4.09 1.99
CA THR A 144 -12.88 3.38 3.15
C THR A 144 -13.21 4.03 4.49
N ASN A 145 -13.63 5.30 4.49
CA ASN A 145 -13.96 6.06 5.69
C ASN A 145 -14.99 7.18 5.43
N ASP A 146 -15.62 7.63 6.51
CA ASP A 146 -16.66 8.66 6.62
C ASP A 146 -16.19 10.07 6.23
N LEU A 147 -14.91 10.36 6.43
CA LEU A 147 -14.27 11.63 6.05
C LEU A 147 -13.75 11.63 4.61
N ARG A 148 -14.01 10.57 3.83
CA ARG A 148 -13.71 10.46 2.39
C ARG A 148 -12.23 10.56 2.02
N TYR A 149 -11.31 10.36 2.96
CA TYR A 149 -9.89 10.19 2.63
C TYR A 149 -9.72 9.00 1.69
N LYS A 150 -8.85 9.12 0.70
CA LYS A 150 -8.43 7.98 -0.11
C LYS A 150 -7.34 7.22 0.62
N LEU A 151 -7.46 5.89 0.68
CA LEU A 151 -6.41 5.02 1.20
C LEU A 151 -5.39 4.80 0.08
N PHE A 152 -4.31 5.58 0.13
CA PHE A 152 -3.15 5.48 -0.73
C PHE A 152 -2.17 4.47 -0.13
N SER A 153 -1.59 3.58 -0.93
CA SER A 153 -0.69 2.55 -0.39
C SER A 153 0.46 2.24 -1.33
N PHE A 154 1.59 1.89 -0.71
CA PHE A 154 2.78 1.39 -1.37
C PHE A 154 2.87 -0.11 -1.10
N MET A 155 3.13 -0.91 -2.12
CA MET A 155 3.21 -2.37 -2.00
C MET A 155 4.41 -2.92 -2.77
N ILE A 156 5.14 -3.86 -2.17
CA ILE A 156 6.18 -4.65 -2.83
C ILE A 156 5.68 -6.05 -3.16
N THR A 157 6.46 -6.83 -3.91
CA THR A 157 6.22 -8.26 -4.11
C THR A 157 7.28 -9.06 -3.38
N ASP A 158 6.86 -9.96 -2.50
CA ASP A 158 7.78 -10.81 -1.74
C ASP A 158 8.33 -11.97 -2.58
N ALA A 159 9.28 -12.70 -1.99
CA ALA A 159 9.90 -13.88 -2.61
C ALA A 159 8.89 -14.94 -3.07
N TYR A 160 7.68 -15.01 -2.53
CA TYR A 160 6.64 -15.98 -2.90
C TYR A 160 5.65 -15.43 -3.94
N GLY A 161 5.92 -14.25 -4.49
CA GLY A 161 5.06 -13.60 -5.46
C GLY A 161 3.80 -12.98 -4.86
N LYS A 162 3.71 -12.90 -3.52
CA LYS A 162 2.59 -12.25 -2.81
C LYS A 162 2.91 -10.76 -2.60
N GLY A 163 1.89 -9.91 -2.70
CA GLY A 163 2.07 -8.48 -2.45
C GLY A 163 2.15 -8.19 -0.95
N GLN A 164 3.10 -7.38 -0.49
CA GLN A 164 3.22 -6.91 0.89
C GLN A 164 3.16 -5.39 0.95
N PHE A 165 2.34 -4.83 1.83
CA PHE A 165 2.30 -3.36 1.95
C PHE A 165 3.59 -2.88 2.63
N ALA A 166 4.12 -1.76 2.13
CA ALA A 166 5.30 -1.08 2.64
C ALA A 166 4.94 0.28 3.27
N GLN A 167 3.77 0.84 2.97
CA GLN A 167 3.22 2.03 3.63
C GLN A 167 1.73 2.18 3.33
N HIS A 168 1.00 2.74 4.29
CA HIS A 168 -0.32 3.30 4.07
C HIS A 168 -0.33 4.80 4.35
N ALA A 169 -1.15 5.51 3.58
CA ALA A 169 -1.46 6.91 3.81
C ALA A 169 -2.95 7.16 3.52
N LEU A 170 -3.62 7.91 4.39
CA LEU A 170 -4.94 8.46 4.12
C LEU A 170 -4.75 9.88 3.60
N VAL A 171 -5.12 10.11 2.35
CA VAL A 171 -4.85 11.36 1.63
C VAL A 171 -6.17 12.08 1.32
N ASP A 172 -6.25 13.35 1.73
CA ASP A 172 -7.37 14.22 1.36
C ASP A 172 -7.17 14.72 -0.06
N GLN A 173 -8.06 14.37 -0.99
CA GLN A 173 -7.94 14.67 -2.42
C GLN A 173 -6.64 14.15 -3.06
N GLU A 174 -6.72 13.76 -4.34
CA GLU A 174 -5.53 13.46 -5.13
C GLU A 174 -4.99 14.79 -5.66
N THR A 175 -4.07 15.38 -4.90
CA THR A 175 -3.31 16.56 -5.33
C THR A 175 -1.83 16.25 -5.24
N ASP A 176 -1.03 16.88 -6.11
CA ASP A 176 0.42 16.71 -6.11
C ASP A 176 1.02 16.92 -4.71
N ALA A 177 0.58 17.97 -4.00
CA ALA A 177 1.08 18.31 -2.67
C ALA A 177 0.81 17.22 -1.62
N ASN A 178 -0.39 16.65 -1.61
CA ASN A 178 -0.73 15.63 -0.62
C ASN A 178 -0.10 14.28 -0.95
N MET A 179 0.10 13.97 -2.22
CA MET A 179 0.88 12.79 -2.64
C MET A 179 2.36 12.96 -2.31
N GLU A 180 2.93 14.15 -2.51
CA GLU A 180 4.31 14.45 -2.13
C GLU A 180 4.55 14.17 -0.64
N LEU A 181 3.62 14.55 0.24
CA LEU A 181 3.71 14.24 1.68
C LEU A 181 3.76 12.74 1.98
N ALA A 182 2.95 11.94 1.27
CA ALA A 182 2.97 10.49 1.43
C ALA A 182 4.29 9.87 0.91
N VAL A 183 4.78 10.35 -0.23
CA VAL A 183 6.04 9.89 -0.82
C VAL A 183 7.25 10.30 0.03
N GLU A 184 7.26 11.52 0.56
CA GLU A 184 8.32 11.99 1.46
C GLU A 184 8.40 11.14 2.73
N ALA A 185 7.25 10.87 3.36
CA ALA A 185 7.21 9.98 4.51
C ALA A 185 7.72 8.56 4.16
N PHE A 186 7.41 8.07 2.95
CA PHE A 186 7.94 6.79 2.48
C PHE A 186 9.48 6.82 2.40
N GLN A 187 10.05 7.84 1.76
CA GLN A 187 11.50 7.98 1.59
C GLN A 187 12.24 8.20 2.91
N GLU A 188 11.66 8.98 3.83
CA GLU A 188 12.20 9.22 5.18
C GLU A 188 12.33 7.91 5.97
N ASN A 189 11.33 7.03 5.86
CA ASN A 189 11.25 5.80 6.66
C ASN A 189 11.88 4.57 5.99
N ASN A 190 12.17 4.62 4.69
CA ASN A 190 12.67 3.48 3.91
C ASN A 190 14.01 3.79 3.26
N LYS A 191 15.12 3.49 3.94
CA LYS A 191 16.49 3.84 3.49
C LYS A 191 16.85 3.35 2.08
N ASP A 192 16.28 2.22 1.67
CA ASP A 192 16.52 1.60 0.37
C ASP A 192 15.64 2.17 -0.77
N TRP A 193 14.89 3.25 -0.54
CA TRP A 193 13.97 3.83 -1.54
C TRP A 193 14.67 4.15 -2.88
N ALA A 194 15.97 4.46 -2.84
CA ALA A 194 16.76 4.75 -4.03
C ALA A 194 17.05 3.51 -4.91
N LYS A 195 16.84 2.30 -4.39
CA LYS A 195 16.94 1.02 -5.13
C LYS A 195 15.69 0.70 -5.94
N VAL A 196 14.60 1.46 -5.77
CA VAL A 196 13.39 1.29 -6.57
C VAL A 196 13.75 1.55 -8.03
N ALA A 197 13.62 0.51 -8.86
CA ALA A 197 13.89 0.57 -10.29
C ALA A 197 12.60 0.73 -11.09
N VAL A 198 11.48 0.21 -10.58
CA VAL A 198 10.18 0.23 -11.27
C VAL A 198 9.08 0.64 -10.30
N ILE A 199 8.22 1.55 -10.74
CA ILE A 199 6.98 1.89 -10.04
C ILE A 199 5.81 1.58 -10.98
N MET A 200 4.95 0.65 -10.57
CA MET A 200 3.73 0.32 -11.31
C MET A 200 2.55 1.09 -10.72
N VAL A 201 1.82 1.80 -11.58
CA VAL A 201 0.68 2.65 -11.20
C VAL A 201 -0.57 2.33 -11.99
N ASP A 202 -1.73 2.67 -11.44
CA ASP A 202 -2.96 2.75 -12.24
C ASP A 202 -2.85 3.89 -13.26
N LYS A 203 -3.53 3.76 -14.40
CA LYS A 203 -3.71 4.81 -15.40
C LYS A 203 -4.43 6.03 -14.81
N ASP A 204 -5.37 5.80 -13.89
CA ASP A 204 -6.16 6.87 -13.29
C ASP A 204 -5.43 7.59 -12.14
N LEU A 205 -4.17 7.22 -11.85
CA LEU A 205 -3.32 7.95 -10.93
C LEU A 205 -2.89 9.27 -11.57
N THR A 206 -3.46 10.37 -11.10
CA THR A 206 -3.33 11.69 -11.73
C THR A 206 -1.96 12.34 -11.53
N GLU A 207 -1.24 11.96 -10.47
CA GLU A 207 0.00 12.61 -10.03
C GLU A 207 1.27 11.78 -10.36
N ILE A 208 1.31 11.10 -11.50
CA ILE A 208 2.51 10.35 -11.95
C ILE A 208 3.78 11.23 -11.93
N GLY A 209 3.63 12.53 -12.23
CA GLY A 209 4.74 13.48 -12.19
C GLY A 209 5.40 13.61 -10.81
N VAL A 210 4.65 13.44 -9.72
CA VAL A 210 5.20 13.42 -8.36
C VAL A 210 6.13 12.23 -8.18
N LEU A 211 5.71 11.05 -8.64
CA LEU A 211 6.54 9.83 -8.55
C LEU A 211 7.81 9.95 -9.40
N GLU A 212 7.70 10.46 -10.62
CA GLU A 212 8.87 10.69 -11.50
C GLU A 212 9.87 11.68 -10.88
N LYS A 213 9.36 12.76 -10.25
CA LYS A 213 10.19 13.76 -9.56
C LYS A 213 10.86 13.19 -8.32
N LYS A 214 10.14 12.41 -7.51
CA LYS A 214 10.62 11.90 -6.22
C LYS A 214 11.47 10.64 -6.36
N PHE A 215 11.25 9.83 -7.39
CA PHE A 215 12.03 8.62 -7.71
C PHE A 215 12.72 8.75 -9.07
N PRO A 216 13.75 9.62 -9.20
CA PRO A 216 14.36 9.93 -10.49
C PRO A 216 15.07 8.74 -11.15
N ASN A 217 15.46 7.73 -10.35
CA ASN A 217 16.09 6.51 -10.83
C ASN A 217 15.07 5.40 -11.19
N ALA A 218 13.80 5.58 -10.82
CA ALA A 218 12.76 4.60 -11.06
C ALA A 218 12.02 4.92 -12.34
N ARG A 219 11.65 3.86 -13.08
CA ARG A 219 10.76 3.98 -14.22
C ARG A 219 9.31 3.78 -13.77
N VAL A 220 8.47 4.77 -14.04
CA VAL A 220 7.03 4.65 -13.79
C VAL A 220 6.33 3.98 -14.98
N LEU A 221 5.64 2.88 -14.72
CA LEU A 221 4.92 2.07 -15.70
C LEU A 221 3.43 2.05 -15.39
N LEU A 222 2.60 2.05 -16.43
CA LEU A 222 1.15 1.92 -16.30
C LEU A 222 0.74 0.44 -16.22
N CYS A 223 -0.24 0.17 -15.37
CA CYS A 223 -0.87 -1.14 -15.25
C CYS A 223 -1.49 -1.55 -16.60
N ARG A 224 -1.01 -2.67 -17.17
CA ARG A 224 -1.52 -3.19 -18.46
C ARG A 224 -3.01 -3.49 -18.40
N PHE A 225 -3.51 -3.95 -17.25
CA PHE A 225 -4.93 -4.25 -17.07
C PHE A 225 -5.79 -2.99 -17.18
N HIS A 226 -5.42 -1.91 -16.49
CA HIS A 226 -6.17 -0.65 -16.51
C HIS A 226 -6.13 0.03 -17.87
N VAL A 227 -4.98 0.01 -18.54
CA VAL A 227 -4.87 0.46 -19.94
C VAL A 227 -5.85 -0.30 -20.83
N LEU A 228 -5.82 -1.62 -20.82
CA LEU A 228 -6.70 -2.44 -21.66
C LEU A 228 -8.18 -2.29 -21.27
N LYS A 229 -8.49 -2.16 -19.98
CA LYS A 229 -9.85 -1.94 -19.47
C LYS A 229 -10.41 -0.61 -19.93
N TRP A 230 -9.63 0.46 -19.87
CA TRP A 230 -10.06 1.78 -20.33
C TRP A 230 -10.42 1.77 -21.81
N PHE A 231 -9.55 1.21 -22.66
CA PHE A 231 -9.86 1.09 -24.09
C PHE A 231 -11.05 0.17 -24.39
N ARG A 232 -11.32 -0.83 -23.54
CA ARG A 232 -12.57 -1.61 -23.61
C ARG A 232 -13.80 -0.83 -23.16
N GLN A 233 -13.67 0.19 -22.31
CA GLN A 233 -14.80 1.03 -21.87
C GLN A 233 -15.17 2.08 -22.92
N ILE A 234 -14.19 2.58 -23.70
CA ILE A 234 -14.45 3.40 -24.90
C ILE A 234 -15.41 2.68 -25.86
N ARG A 235 -15.33 1.33 -25.94
CA ARG A 235 -16.25 0.48 -26.72
C ARG A 235 -17.74 0.70 -26.41
N THR A 236 -18.05 1.10 -25.19
CA THR A 236 -19.42 1.20 -24.65
C THR A 236 -19.87 2.64 -24.42
N ASP A 237 -19.03 3.62 -24.75
CA ASP A 237 -19.29 5.02 -24.51
C ASP A 237 -19.70 5.70 -25.82
N ASP A 238 -21.01 5.95 -25.95
CA ASP A 238 -21.63 6.53 -27.15
C ASP A 238 -21.06 7.91 -27.50
N ARG A 239 -20.38 8.59 -26.57
CA ARG A 239 -19.72 9.89 -26.81
C ARG A 239 -18.62 9.80 -27.86
N PHE A 240 -17.99 8.62 -28.03
CA PHE A 240 -16.93 8.43 -29.01
C PHE A 240 -17.44 8.04 -30.40
N ALA A 241 -18.72 7.65 -30.53
CA ALA A 241 -19.38 7.30 -31.79
C ALA A 241 -18.60 6.32 -32.70
N LEU A 242 -17.77 5.43 -32.14
CA LEU A 242 -16.92 4.52 -32.91
C LEU A 242 -17.70 3.31 -33.45
N SER A 243 -17.39 2.88 -34.67
CA SER A 243 -17.93 1.62 -35.21
C SER A 243 -17.34 0.40 -34.49
N ARG A 244 -18.09 -0.70 -34.38
CA ARG A 244 -17.58 -1.95 -33.77
C ARG A 244 -16.32 -2.50 -34.45
N VAL A 245 -16.17 -2.26 -35.76
CA VAL A 245 -14.99 -2.68 -36.53
C VAL A 245 -13.77 -1.89 -36.09
N LEU A 246 -13.85 -0.55 -36.13
CA LEU A 246 -12.78 0.35 -35.72
C LEU A 246 -12.37 0.10 -34.25
N GLN A 247 -13.34 -0.15 -33.37
CA GLN A 247 -13.08 -0.50 -31.97
C GLN A 247 -12.25 -1.78 -31.79
N ASN A 248 -12.55 -2.84 -32.56
CA ASN A 248 -11.81 -4.10 -32.47
C ASN A 248 -10.39 -3.95 -33.03
N GLU A 249 -10.23 -3.19 -34.10
CA GLU A 249 -8.92 -2.86 -34.68
C GLU A 249 -8.07 -2.05 -33.72
N MET A 250 -8.63 -1.00 -33.10
CA MET A 250 -7.96 -0.23 -32.05
C MET A 250 -7.49 -1.14 -30.91
N LEU A 251 -8.38 -1.96 -30.35
CA LEU A 251 -8.04 -2.86 -29.23
C LEU A 251 -6.94 -3.87 -29.62
N LEU A 252 -6.93 -4.34 -30.87
CA LEU A 252 -5.88 -5.21 -31.39
C LEU A 252 -4.53 -4.46 -31.41
N ARG A 253 -4.50 -3.24 -31.92
CA ARG A 253 -3.28 -2.41 -31.94
C ARG A 253 -2.76 -2.09 -30.56
N ILE A 254 -3.64 -1.75 -29.62
CA ILE A 254 -3.25 -1.50 -28.23
C ILE A 254 -2.68 -2.76 -27.57
N LYS A 255 -3.26 -3.93 -27.84
CA LYS A 255 -2.68 -5.21 -27.38
C LYS A 255 -1.28 -5.41 -27.97
N GLN A 256 -1.10 -5.15 -29.27
CA GLN A 256 0.22 -5.25 -29.91
C GLN A 256 1.23 -4.28 -29.29
N MET A 257 0.82 -3.04 -28.97
CA MET A 257 1.65 -2.07 -28.24
C MET A 257 2.03 -2.59 -26.84
N VAL A 258 1.05 -2.99 -26.03
CA VAL A 258 1.23 -3.43 -24.63
C VAL A 258 2.08 -4.70 -24.52
N TYR A 259 2.00 -5.61 -25.49
CA TYR A 259 2.73 -6.88 -25.50
C TYR A 259 3.90 -6.91 -26.50
N SER A 260 4.28 -5.76 -27.07
CA SER A 260 5.39 -5.69 -28.01
C SER A 260 6.70 -6.16 -27.36
N LYS A 261 7.58 -6.78 -28.15
CA LYS A 261 8.91 -7.22 -27.67
C LYS A 261 10.03 -6.29 -28.09
N SER A 262 9.76 -5.43 -29.08
CA SER A 262 10.72 -4.49 -29.64
C SER A 262 10.13 -3.08 -29.75
N ALA A 263 11.03 -2.09 -29.78
CA ALA A 263 10.72 -0.71 -30.09
C ALA A 263 9.96 -0.56 -31.42
N SER A 264 10.41 -1.29 -32.43
CA SER A 264 9.87 -1.24 -33.78
C SER A 264 8.43 -1.77 -33.83
N ASP A 265 8.15 -2.88 -33.14
CA ASP A 265 6.79 -3.46 -33.12
C ASP A 265 5.81 -2.53 -32.39
N TYR A 266 6.27 -1.89 -31.30
CA TYR A 266 5.48 -0.88 -30.60
C TYR A 266 5.15 0.29 -31.52
N GLU A 267 6.16 0.85 -32.19
CA GLU A 267 6.00 2.02 -33.06
C GLU A 267 5.11 1.74 -34.25
N ALA A 268 5.27 0.59 -34.91
CA ALA A 268 4.38 0.16 -35.97
C ALA A 268 2.92 0.05 -35.49
N ALA A 269 2.68 -0.61 -34.35
CA ALA A 269 1.33 -0.73 -33.80
C ALA A 269 0.75 0.61 -33.33
N ARG A 270 1.58 1.53 -32.82
CA ARG A 270 1.20 2.90 -32.45
C ARG A 270 0.79 3.71 -33.67
N ASP A 271 1.60 3.66 -34.72
CA ASP A 271 1.38 4.45 -35.93
C ASP A 271 0.11 3.97 -36.65
N GLU A 272 -0.07 2.64 -36.76
CA GLU A 272 -1.32 2.07 -37.24
C GLU A 272 -2.54 2.47 -36.37
N LEU A 273 -2.39 2.53 -35.04
CA LEU A 273 -3.47 3.03 -34.16
C LEU A 273 -3.76 4.52 -34.42
N PHE A 274 -2.75 5.34 -34.68
CA PHE A 274 -2.93 6.77 -34.92
C PHE A 274 -3.52 7.08 -36.29
N ASP A 275 -3.19 6.29 -37.31
CA ASP A 275 -3.80 6.40 -38.63
C ASP A 275 -5.30 6.06 -38.60
N MET A 276 -5.71 5.20 -37.65
CA MET A 276 -7.11 4.84 -37.41
C MET A 276 -7.91 5.90 -36.64
N LEU A 277 -7.25 6.86 -35.97
CA LEU A 277 -7.91 7.81 -35.06
C LEU A 277 -8.00 9.22 -35.65
N GLU A 278 -9.17 9.83 -35.51
CA GLU A 278 -9.31 11.27 -35.74
C GLU A 278 -8.41 12.07 -34.79
N GLU A 279 -7.97 13.26 -35.22
CA GLU A 279 -7.07 14.14 -34.45
C GLU A 279 -7.51 14.37 -32.99
N SER A 280 -8.83 14.39 -32.76
CA SER A 280 -9.47 14.56 -31.45
C SER A 280 -9.35 13.36 -30.52
N LEU A 281 -9.09 12.17 -31.08
CA LEU A 281 -9.00 10.89 -30.37
C LEU A 281 -7.60 10.34 -30.31
N LYS A 282 -6.63 10.87 -31.08
CA LYS A 282 -5.21 10.54 -30.97
C LYS A 282 -4.78 10.80 -29.53
N PRO A 283 -4.60 9.76 -28.69
CA PRO A 283 -4.18 9.99 -27.32
C PRO A 283 -2.81 10.69 -27.32
N ASN A 284 -2.42 11.29 -26.20
CA ASN A 284 -1.01 11.65 -25.92
C ASN A 284 -0.07 10.42 -25.88
N ALA A 285 -0.39 9.33 -26.60
CA ALA A 285 0.29 8.05 -26.65
C ALA A 285 1.71 8.11 -27.27
N THR A 286 2.15 9.28 -27.71
CA THR A 286 3.56 9.54 -28.00
C THR A 286 4.41 9.72 -26.73
N LYS A 287 3.83 10.26 -25.63
CA LYS A 287 4.55 10.44 -24.35
C LYS A 287 4.61 9.18 -23.49
N ASP A 288 3.69 8.24 -23.69
CA ASP A 288 3.49 7.10 -22.79
C ASP A 288 4.11 5.78 -23.29
N ARG A 289 4.85 5.77 -24.41
CA ARG A 289 5.57 4.56 -24.87
C ARG A 289 6.41 3.98 -23.75
N SER A 290 7.18 4.82 -23.07
CA SER A 290 8.05 4.38 -21.99
C SER A 290 7.30 3.78 -20.80
N LYS A 291 6.03 4.18 -20.60
CA LYS A 291 5.18 3.78 -19.48
C LYS A 291 4.33 2.55 -19.80
N LEU A 292 3.93 2.38 -21.05
CA LEU A 292 3.09 1.26 -21.51
C LEU A 292 3.88 -0.03 -21.71
N ASN A 293 5.10 0.09 -22.22
CA ASN A 293 5.94 -1.06 -22.44
C ASN A 293 7.43 -0.70 -22.45
N ASP A 294 8.20 -1.40 -21.62
CA ASP A 294 9.64 -1.49 -21.76
C ASP A 294 10.05 -2.95 -21.64
N SER A 295 10.34 -3.57 -22.79
CA SER A 295 10.72 -4.98 -22.85
C SER A 295 12.01 -5.29 -22.08
N ASN A 296 12.82 -4.29 -21.76
CA ASN A 296 14.08 -4.44 -21.03
C ASN A 296 14.02 -4.10 -19.54
N THR A 297 12.89 -3.61 -19.02
CA THR A 297 12.80 -3.27 -17.59
C THR A 297 12.31 -4.49 -16.78
N PRO A 298 13.12 -5.06 -15.88
CA PRO A 298 12.75 -6.23 -15.09
C PRO A 298 11.71 -5.84 -14.03
N HIS A 299 10.43 -6.07 -14.34
CA HIS A 299 9.31 -5.78 -13.46
C HIS A 299 8.90 -6.99 -12.58
N LEU A 300 9.70 -8.06 -12.55
CA LEU A 300 9.54 -9.26 -11.69
C LEU A 300 8.10 -9.85 -11.71
N GLY A 301 7.50 -9.95 -12.89
CA GLY A 301 6.12 -10.44 -13.03
C GLY A 301 5.02 -9.45 -12.61
N ASN A 302 5.35 -8.22 -12.21
CA ASN A 302 4.40 -7.13 -11.98
C ASN A 302 4.16 -6.37 -13.27
N ASN A 303 3.14 -6.79 -14.02
CA ASN A 303 2.65 -6.09 -15.19
C ASN A 303 1.25 -5.48 -14.98
N THR A 304 0.67 -5.68 -13.79
CA THR A 304 -0.62 -5.14 -13.34
C THR A 304 -0.54 -4.71 -11.87
N ASN A 305 -1.51 -3.92 -11.42
CA ASN A 305 -1.72 -3.57 -10.01
C ASN A 305 -2.60 -4.61 -9.27
N ASN A 306 -2.87 -5.78 -9.84
CA ASN A 306 -3.78 -6.77 -9.24
C ASN A 306 -3.41 -7.16 -7.80
N ARG A 307 -2.12 -7.14 -7.45
CA ARG A 307 -1.65 -7.46 -6.10
C ARG A 307 -2.12 -6.44 -5.06
N ILE A 308 -2.05 -5.14 -5.38
CA ILE A 308 -2.48 -4.08 -4.45
C ILE A 308 -4.01 -4.03 -4.37
N GLU A 309 -4.69 -4.19 -5.51
CA GLU A 309 -6.15 -4.32 -5.55
C GLU A 309 -6.66 -5.52 -4.75
N SER A 310 -6.02 -6.69 -4.91
CA SER A 310 -6.35 -7.89 -4.13
C SER A 310 -6.03 -7.73 -2.64
N GLY A 311 -4.98 -6.96 -2.32
CA GLY A 311 -4.68 -6.56 -0.95
C GLY A 311 -5.85 -5.81 -0.32
N TRP A 312 -6.37 -4.79 -0.99
CA TRP A 312 -7.53 -4.04 -0.49
C TRP A 312 -8.84 -4.80 -0.60
N SER A 313 -9.02 -5.70 -1.56
CA SER A 313 -10.26 -6.50 -1.66
C SER A 313 -10.46 -7.37 -0.41
N LYS A 314 -9.38 -7.69 0.31
CA LYS A 314 -9.44 -8.34 1.63
C LYS A 314 -9.76 -7.37 2.78
N MET A 315 -9.48 -6.08 2.62
CA MET A 315 -9.77 -5.03 3.62
C MET A 315 -11.17 -4.44 3.47
N LYS A 316 -11.65 -4.27 2.24
CA LYS A 316 -12.94 -3.62 1.90
C LYS A 316 -14.19 -4.29 2.50
N PRO A 317 -14.24 -5.59 2.81
CA PRO A 317 -15.38 -6.14 3.54
C PRO A 317 -15.59 -5.50 4.93
N GLU A 318 -14.51 -5.02 5.55
CA GLU A 318 -14.52 -4.38 6.88
C GLU A 318 -14.57 -2.84 6.80
N LEU A 319 -14.38 -2.26 5.61
CA LEU A 319 -14.26 -0.82 5.38
C LEU A 319 -15.28 -0.33 4.36
N ASN A 320 -16.01 0.72 4.71
CA ASN A 320 -16.95 1.36 3.80
C ASN A 320 -16.97 2.88 3.97
N ALA A 321 -17.81 3.56 3.19
CA ALA A 321 -17.89 5.03 3.18
C ALA A 321 -18.47 5.63 4.47
N ASP A 322 -19.03 4.81 5.36
CA ASP A 322 -19.60 5.23 6.64
C ASP A 322 -18.71 4.81 7.84
N THR A 323 -17.59 4.11 7.59
CA THR A 323 -16.65 3.70 8.63
C THR A 323 -15.95 4.93 9.23
N PRO A 324 -16.00 5.14 10.57
CA PRO A 324 -15.27 6.23 11.21
C PRO A 324 -13.77 6.19 10.90
N LEU A 325 -13.15 7.34 10.64
CA LEU A 325 -11.73 7.43 10.26
C LEU A 325 -10.78 6.69 11.22
N ASP A 326 -11.00 6.78 12.53
CA ASP A 326 -10.22 6.08 13.55
C ASP A 326 -10.35 4.55 13.43
N GLN A 327 -11.57 4.05 13.20
CA GLN A 327 -11.82 2.62 12.97
C GLN A 327 -11.21 2.15 11.65
N CYS A 328 -11.21 3.00 10.62
CA CYS A 328 -10.53 2.71 9.35
C CYS A 328 -9.03 2.49 9.57
N ILE A 329 -8.36 3.37 10.31
CA ILE A 329 -6.92 3.24 10.61
C ILE A 329 -6.66 1.96 11.42
N GLU A 330 -7.43 1.71 12.48
CA GLU A 330 -7.28 0.52 13.33
C GLU A 330 -7.44 -0.78 12.53
N THR A 331 -8.44 -0.82 11.64
CA THR A 331 -8.70 -1.98 10.78
C THR A 331 -7.55 -2.22 9.79
N VAL A 332 -7.05 -1.17 9.12
CA VAL A 332 -5.92 -1.29 8.18
C VAL A 332 -4.68 -1.80 8.91
N LEU A 333 -4.35 -1.23 10.09
CA LEU A 333 -3.22 -1.67 10.92
C LEU A 333 -3.36 -3.14 11.35
N THR A 334 -4.55 -3.54 11.79
CA THR A 334 -4.83 -4.92 12.23
C THR A 334 -4.63 -5.91 11.08
N LEU A 335 -5.18 -5.62 9.91
CA LEU A 335 -5.03 -6.46 8.72
C LEU A 335 -3.58 -6.51 8.22
N GLN A 336 -2.84 -5.41 8.35
CA GLN A 336 -1.42 -5.39 8.06
C GLN A 336 -0.63 -6.32 8.99
N MET A 337 -0.88 -6.28 10.30
CA MET A 337 -0.21 -7.17 11.26
C MET A 337 -0.48 -8.66 10.97
N PHE A 338 -1.71 -9.00 10.56
CA PHE A 338 -2.01 -10.37 10.14
C PHE A 338 -1.22 -10.79 8.90
N LYS A 339 -1.05 -9.86 7.95
CA LYS A 339 -0.32 -10.10 6.71
C LYS A 339 1.17 -10.30 6.94
N GLU A 340 1.77 -9.52 7.84
CA GLU A 340 3.16 -9.71 8.28
C GLU A 340 3.36 -11.07 8.95
N LYS A 341 2.47 -11.46 9.86
CA LYS A 341 2.50 -12.80 10.48
C LYS A 341 2.31 -13.93 9.47
N GLU A 342 1.47 -13.74 8.45
CA GLU A 342 1.32 -14.71 7.37
C GLU A 342 2.65 -14.93 6.65
N PHE A 343 3.37 -13.85 6.32
CA PHE A 343 4.69 -13.93 5.69
C PHE A 343 5.69 -14.66 6.59
N GLU A 344 5.81 -14.28 7.86
CA GLU A 344 6.69 -14.95 8.83
C GLU A 344 6.39 -16.44 8.96
N ARG A 345 5.11 -16.83 8.92
CA ARG A 345 4.73 -18.24 8.96
C ARG A 345 5.23 -18.99 7.74
N HIS A 346 5.14 -18.39 6.55
CA HIS A 346 5.59 -19.02 5.30
C HIS A 346 7.12 -19.14 5.24
N THR A 347 7.86 -18.13 5.71
CA THR A 347 9.33 -18.16 5.71
C THR A 347 9.91 -19.14 6.73
N ASN A 348 9.20 -19.42 7.81
CA ASN A 348 9.64 -20.36 8.85
C ASN A 348 9.25 -21.83 8.59
N VAL A 349 8.54 -22.13 7.49
CA VAL A 349 8.24 -23.53 7.14
C VAL A 349 9.49 -24.23 6.65
N VAL A 350 9.90 -25.29 7.35
CA VAL A 350 11.00 -26.17 6.93
C VAL A 350 10.44 -27.27 6.03
N GLY A 351 10.93 -27.34 4.80
CA GLY A 351 10.55 -28.39 3.85
C GLY A 351 11.30 -28.23 2.53
N GLU A 352 11.28 -29.28 1.72
CA GLU A 352 11.83 -29.28 0.37
C GLU A 352 10.67 -29.20 -0.64
N VAL A 353 10.75 -28.25 -1.58
CA VAL A 353 9.80 -28.17 -2.68
C VAL A 353 10.44 -28.82 -3.90
N ILE A 354 9.76 -29.80 -4.48
CA ILE A 354 10.22 -30.49 -5.69
C ILE A 354 9.32 -30.09 -6.85
N HIS A 355 9.92 -29.72 -7.98
CA HIS A 355 9.19 -29.45 -9.22
C HIS A 355 9.55 -30.52 -10.27
N ALA A 356 8.55 -31.19 -10.83
CA ALA A 356 8.75 -32.35 -11.70
C ALA A 356 9.53 -32.04 -13.00
N GLU A 357 9.47 -30.79 -13.47
CA GLU A 357 10.14 -30.36 -14.69
C GLU A 357 11.55 -29.76 -14.46
N TYR A 358 11.98 -29.62 -13.19
CA TYR A 358 13.27 -29.01 -12.88
C TYR A 358 14.36 -30.08 -12.82
N ASP A 359 15.47 -29.83 -13.51
CA ASP A 359 16.70 -30.60 -13.38
C ASP A 359 17.47 -30.20 -12.13
N ALA A 360 18.68 -30.73 -11.95
CA ALA A 360 19.50 -30.49 -10.76
C ALA A 360 19.84 -29.01 -10.54
N GLU A 361 20.07 -28.25 -11.61
CA GLU A 361 20.41 -26.81 -11.51
C GLU A 361 19.17 -26.00 -11.11
N MET A 362 18.03 -26.23 -11.75
CA MET A 362 16.78 -25.57 -11.38
C MET A 362 16.26 -26.00 -10.01
N ALA A 363 16.51 -27.24 -9.59
CA ALA A 363 16.23 -27.70 -8.24
C ALA A 363 17.08 -26.94 -7.20
N ALA A 364 18.37 -26.68 -7.47
CA ALA A 364 19.20 -25.87 -6.59
C ALA A 364 18.68 -24.43 -6.47
N VAL A 365 18.22 -23.83 -7.58
CA VAL A 365 17.57 -22.51 -7.57
C VAL A 365 16.30 -22.53 -6.72
N LEU A 366 15.45 -23.55 -6.88
CA LEU A 366 14.22 -23.72 -6.11
C LEU A 366 14.48 -23.86 -4.61
N THR A 367 15.47 -24.67 -4.23
CA THR A 367 15.89 -24.87 -2.83
C THR A 367 16.48 -23.61 -2.20
N ALA A 368 17.25 -22.83 -2.97
CA ALA A 368 17.86 -21.60 -2.48
C ALA A 368 16.89 -20.40 -2.43
N SER A 369 15.69 -20.50 -3.03
CA SER A 369 14.78 -19.37 -3.18
C SER A 369 13.33 -19.72 -2.88
N SER A 370 12.47 -19.73 -3.91
CA SER A 370 11.05 -20.07 -3.81
C SER A 370 10.54 -20.59 -5.15
N PRO A 371 9.36 -21.24 -5.17
CA PRO A 371 8.69 -21.63 -6.41
C PRO A 371 8.42 -20.44 -7.36
N TYR A 372 8.14 -19.27 -6.80
CA TYR A 372 7.89 -18.07 -7.59
C TYR A 372 9.15 -17.56 -8.29
N VAL A 373 10.25 -17.46 -7.56
CA VAL A 373 11.54 -16.99 -8.10
C VAL A 373 12.07 -18.00 -9.13
N ALA A 374 12.04 -19.29 -8.83
CA ALA A 374 12.43 -20.32 -9.78
C ALA A 374 11.56 -20.29 -11.05
N GLY A 375 10.26 -20.06 -10.90
CA GLY A 375 9.33 -19.89 -12.03
C GLY A 375 9.60 -18.66 -12.90
N LEU A 376 10.16 -17.59 -12.34
CA LEU A 376 10.61 -16.42 -13.10
C LEU A 376 11.89 -16.67 -13.88
N ILE A 377 12.78 -17.55 -13.41
CA ILE A 377 14.07 -17.87 -14.03
C ILE A 377 13.94 -19.00 -15.08
N PHE A 378 12.99 -19.90 -14.86
CA PHE A 378 12.84 -21.12 -15.65
C PHE A 378 12.69 -20.89 -17.17
N PRO A 379 11.92 -19.90 -17.67
CA PRO A 379 11.81 -19.68 -19.12
C PRO A 379 13.16 -19.35 -19.78
N GLU A 380 13.97 -18.49 -19.16
CA GLU A 380 15.30 -18.11 -19.62
C GLU A 380 16.28 -19.29 -19.53
N TYR A 381 16.24 -20.03 -18.41
CA TYR A 381 17.03 -21.25 -18.22
C TYR A 381 16.70 -22.31 -19.29
N ALA A 382 15.41 -22.60 -19.48
CA ALA A 382 14.95 -23.57 -20.45
C ALA A 382 15.28 -23.16 -21.89
N TYR A 383 15.27 -21.85 -22.19
CA TYR A 383 15.73 -21.34 -23.49
C TYR A 383 17.23 -21.56 -23.68
N ALA A 384 18.04 -21.20 -22.68
CA ALA A 384 19.49 -21.32 -22.72
C ALA A 384 19.97 -22.78 -22.79
N THR A 385 19.21 -23.72 -22.22
CA THR A 385 19.55 -25.16 -22.18
C THR A 385 18.96 -25.95 -23.34
N LYS A 386 17.79 -25.54 -23.90
CA LYS A 386 17.24 -26.15 -25.13
C LYS A 386 18.08 -25.87 -26.37
N VAL A 387 18.75 -24.72 -26.42
CA VAL A 387 19.70 -24.38 -27.46
C VAL A 387 21.08 -24.68 -26.89
N SER A 388 21.69 -25.80 -27.28
CA SER A 388 23.12 -26.05 -27.09
C SER A 388 23.93 -24.94 -27.77
N THR A 389 24.02 -23.78 -27.12
CA THR A 389 24.73 -22.60 -27.59
C THR A 389 26.20 -22.87 -27.33
N LEU A 390 26.88 -23.42 -28.33
CA LEU A 390 28.33 -23.61 -28.31
C LEU A 390 29.02 -22.25 -28.34
N PHE A 391 29.49 -21.78 -27.19
CA PHE A 391 30.48 -20.70 -27.13
C PHE A 391 31.80 -21.21 -27.73
N TYR A 392 32.06 -20.90 -29.01
CA TYR A 392 33.41 -21.01 -29.56
C TYR A 392 34.20 -19.74 -29.23
N THR A 393 35.06 -19.80 -28.21
CA THR A 393 36.09 -18.80 -27.99
C THR A 393 37.18 -18.95 -29.06
N ARG A 394 37.02 -18.30 -30.21
CA ARG A 394 38.15 -18.05 -31.10
C ARG A 394 38.98 -16.89 -30.54
N LYS A 395 40.02 -17.27 -29.77
CA LYS A 395 41.19 -16.51 -29.28
C LYS A 395 41.17 -16.06 -27.81
N ASN A 396 42.39 -16.16 -27.25
CA ASN A 396 42.88 -16.09 -25.88
C ASN A 396 41.99 -15.48 -24.77
N VAL A 397 41.73 -16.33 -23.78
CA VAL A 397 40.96 -16.10 -22.54
C VAL A 397 41.57 -15.03 -21.62
N ARG A 398 42.76 -14.46 -21.89
CA ARG A 398 43.37 -13.44 -21.02
C ARG A 398 42.94 -11.99 -21.29
N GLU A 399 42.30 -11.68 -22.42
CA GLU A 399 41.88 -10.30 -22.73
C GLU A 399 40.40 -10.02 -22.44
N CYS A 400 39.55 -11.04 -22.30
CA CYS A 400 38.12 -10.84 -22.03
C CYS A 400 37.74 -10.76 -20.54
N PHE A 401 38.66 -11.04 -19.61
CA PHE A 401 38.39 -10.96 -18.16
C PHE A 401 38.29 -9.51 -17.62
N ALA A 402 38.45 -8.49 -18.45
CA ALA A 402 38.29 -7.10 -18.04
C ALA A 402 36.85 -6.55 -18.18
N SER A 403 35.90 -7.28 -18.77
CA SER A 403 34.57 -6.70 -19.05
C SER A 403 33.34 -7.54 -18.66
N ALA A 404 33.51 -8.69 -18.00
CA ALA A 404 32.39 -9.57 -17.64
C ALA A 404 32.46 -10.10 -16.20
N THR A 405 33.00 -9.30 -15.28
CA THR A 405 32.96 -9.62 -13.84
C THR A 405 31.77 -8.92 -13.19
N MET A 406 30.54 -9.45 -13.35
CA MET A 406 29.46 -9.17 -12.38
C MET A 406 28.20 -10.06 -12.48
N VAL A 407 28.25 -11.22 -13.13
CA VAL A 407 27.13 -12.17 -13.11
C VAL A 407 27.75 -13.56 -12.91
N LEU A 408 27.43 -14.24 -11.80
CA LEU A 408 27.86 -15.59 -11.38
C LEU A 408 29.12 -15.75 -10.49
N VAL A 409 29.43 -14.81 -9.61
CA VAL A 409 30.19 -15.13 -8.37
C VAL A 409 29.53 -14.47 -7.17
N ALA A 410 28.41 -15.03 -6.71
CA ALA A 410 27.89 -14.83 -5.36
C ALA A 410 27.07 -16.04 -4.87
N LEU A 411 27.27 -17.21 -5.48
CA LEU A 411 26.82 -18.49 -4.92
C LEU A 411 28.06 -19.39 -4.88
N ASN A 412 28.44 -19.76 -3.66
CA ASN A 412 29.59 -20.56 -3.25
C ASN A 412 30.94 -19.84 -3.17
N THR A 413 31.30 -19.39 -1.97
CA THR A 413 32.30 -20.06 -1.10
C THR A 413 32.25 -19.44 0.32
N PRO A 414 32.71 -20.18 1.35
CA PRO A 414 31.98 -20.52 2.58
C PRO A 414 31.60 -19.38 3.53
#